data_AF-A0AAI8FT82-F1
#
_entry.id   AF-A0AAI8FT82-F1
#
_cell.length_a   1.000
_cell.length_b   1.000
_cell.length_c   1.000
_cell.angle_alpha   90.00
_cell.angle_beta   90.00
_cell.angle_gamma   90.00
#
_symmetry.space_group_name_H-M   'P 1'
#
loop_
_entity.id
_entity.type
_entity.pdbx_description
1 polymer ?
#
loop_
_entity_poly.entity_id
_entity_poly.type
_entity_poly.pdbx_seq_one_letter_code
_entity_poly.pdbx_strand_id
1 'polypeptide(L)' 'MCLQGKGYALLPKSDIIDEIKNGELIILDDKCIWNMELFWHYWDLPDNNYRKIMTTLISESKQKLLDIKNCLY' A
#
# COMPACT_ATOMS: atom_id res chain seq x y z
N MET A 1 -14.40 8.65 9.50
CA MET A 1 -15.70 8.80 8.80
C MET A 1 -16.31 7.44 8.49
N CYS A 2 -15.61 6.56 7.76
CA CYS A 2 -16.09 5.21 7.43
C CYS A 2 -16.36 4.35 8.68
N LEU A 3 -15.41 4.28 9.62
CA LEU A 3 -15.59 3.56 10.90
C LEU A 3 -16.74 4.10 11.78
N GLN A 4 -17.18 5.33 11.55
CA GLN A 4 -18.32 5.93 12.26
C GLN A 4 -19.65 5.71 11.52
N GLY A 5 -19.65 4.96 10.40
CA GLY A 5 -20.83 4.75 9.56
C GLY A 5 -21.33 6.00 8.85
N LYS A 6 -20.51 7.06 8.74
CA LYS A 6 -20.94 8.38 8.21
C LYS A 6 -20.75 8.51 6.69
N GLY A 7 -20.24 7.49 6.01
CA GLY A 7 -20.03 7.50 4.57
C GLY A 7 -19.09 6.39 4.12
N TYR A 8 -18.92 6.27 2.80
CA TYR A 8 -17.94 5.40 2.16
C TYR A 8 -16.82 6.24 1.54
N ALA A 9 -15.66 5.62 1.32
CA ALA A 9 -14.52 6.26 0.71
C ALA A 9 -13.65 5.23 -0.02
N LEU A 10 -12.85 5.72 -0.97
CA LEU A 10 -11.72 4.97 -1.49
C LEU A 10 -10.58 5.06 -0.46
N LEU A 11 -10.17 3.92 0.08
CA LEU A 11 -9.12 3.84 1.09
C LEU A 11 -7.98 2.94 0.58
N PRO A 12 -6.71 3.29 0.84
CA PRO A 12 -5.60 2.39 0.56
C PRO A 12 -5.78 1.09 1.32
N LYS A 13 -5.61 -0.05 0.64
CA LYS A 13 -5.70 -1.37 1.27
C LYS A 13 -4.78 -1.47 2.49
N SER A 14 -3.57 -0.91 2.41
CA SER A 14 -2.59 -0.89 3.49
C SER A 14 -3.12 -0.37 4.83
N ASP A 15 -4.12 0.51 4.79
CA ASP A 15 -4.57 1.28 5.94
C ASP A 15 -5.82 0.68 6.59
N ILE A 16 -6.42 -0.35 5.97
CA ILE A 16 -7.71 -0.92 6.38
C ILE A 16 -7.70 -2.44 6.56
N ILE A 17 -6.54 -3.11 6.45
CA ILE A 17 -6.45 -4.58 6.50
C ILE A 17 -7.02 -5.12 7.81
N ASP A 18 -6.69 -4.50 8.93
CA ASP A 18 -7.08 -4.99 10.26
C ASP A 18 -8.56 -4.73 10.51
N GLU A 19 -9.06 -3.56 10.13
CA GLU A 19 -10.47 -3.18 10.23
C GLU A 19 -11.38 -4.10 9.41
N ILE A 20 -10.94 -4.52 8.21
CA ILE A 20 -11.68 -5.51 7.41
C ILE A 20 -11.66 -6.88 8.10
N LYS A 21 -10.49 -7.35 8.57
CA LYS A 21 -10.37 -8.63 9.28
C LYS A 21 -11.21 -8.69 10.56
N ASN A 22 -11.31 -7.57 11.25
CA ASN A 22 -12.10 -7.42 12.48
C ASN A 22 -13.60 -7.23 12.19
N GLY A 23 -14.00 -7.09 10.92
CA GLY A 23 -15.39 -6.85 10.51
C GLY A 23 -15.90 -5.43 10.82
N GLU A 24 -15.00 -4.50 11.11
CA GLU A 24 -15.30 -3.09 11.38
C GLU A 24 -15.55 -2.29 10.09
N LEU A 25 -14.97 -2.75 8.99
CA LEU A 25 -15.22 -2.27 7.64
C LEU A 25 -15.63 -3.43 6.73
N ILE A 26 -16.30 -3.10 5.62
CA ILE A 26 -16.64 -4.03 4.55
C ILE A 26 -16.23 -3.43 3.21
N ILE A 27 -15.95 -4.30 2.24
CA ILE A 27 -15.69 -3.91 0.85
C ILE A 27 -17.04 -3.78 0.14
N LEU A 28 -17.32 -2.61 -0.41
CA LEU A 28 -18.59 -2.35 -1.12
C LEU A 28 -18.56 -2.88 -2.57
N ASP A 29 -17.40 -2.87 -3.22
CA ASP A 29 -17.19 -3.40 -4.58
C ASP A 29 -15.78 -3.97 -4.69
N ASP A 30 -15.68 -5.28 -4.95
CA ASP A 30 -14.44 -6.03 -5.10
C ASP A 30 -14.00 -6.18 -6.57
N LYS A 31 -14.82 -5.74 -7.52
CA LYS A 31 -14.54 -5.78 -8.97
C LYS A 31 -13.79 -4.53 -9.43
N CYS A 32 -14.00 -3.39 -8.77
CA CYS A 32 -13.45 -2.10 -9.17
C CYS A 32 -12.36 -1.59 -8.21
N ILE A 33 -11.27 -2.35 -8.05
CA ILE A 33 -10.13 -1.95 -7.22
C ILE A 33 -9.15 -1.08 -8.03
N TRP A 34 -8.80 0.09 -7.48
CA TRP A 34 -7.83 1.00 -8.09
C TRP A 34 -6.41 0.52 -7.84
N ASN A 35 -5.74 0.05 -8.89
CA ASN A 35 -4.34 -0.32 -8.86
C ASN A 35 -3.49 0.86 -9.36
N MET A 36 -2.89 1.60 -8.43
CA MET A 36 -2.05 2.75 -8.75
C MET A 36 -0.57 2.34 -8.74
N GLU A 37 0.15 2.71 -9.80
CA GLU A 37 1.61 2.53 -9.86
C GLU A 37 2.30 3.60 -8.99
N LEU A 38 3.32 3.19 -8.25
CA LEU A 38 4.14 4.07 -7.42
C LEU A 38 5.55 4.14 -8.00
N PHE A 39 6.10 5.35 -8.02
CA PHE A 39 7.43 5.63 -8.55
C PHE A 39 8.30 6.27 -7.46
N TRP A 40 9.55 5.84 -7.38
CA TRP A 40 10.55 6.44 -6.51
C TRP A 40 11.61 7.13 -7.36
N HIS A 41 11.70 8.45 -7.25
CA HIS A 41 12.68 9.25 -7.95
C HIS A 41 13.87 9.52 -7.05
N TYR A 42 15.07 9.24 -7.54
CA TYR A 42 16.31 9.48 -6.81
C TYR A 42 17.44 9.87 -7.76
N TRP A 43 18.47 10.52 -7.23
CA TRP A 43 19.61 10.99 -8.01
C TRP A 43 20.62 9.86 -8.23
N ASP A 44 21.06 9.61 -9.45
CA ASP A 44 22.15 8.65 -9.67
C ASP A 44 23.51 9.29 -9.36
N LEU A 45 23.89 9.24 -8.09
CA LEU A 45 25.18 9.74 -7.59
C LEU A 45 26.23 8.63 -7.60
N PRO A 46 27.51 8.92 -7.85
CA PRO A 46 28.61 7.96 -7.76
C PRO A 46 29.01 7.66 -6.31
N ASP A 47 28.03 7.57 -5.40
CA ASP A 47 28.22 7.21 -3.99
C ASP A 47 27.60 5.83 -3.72
N ASN A 48 28.45 4.88 -3.35
CA ASN A 48 28.05 3.47 -3.18
C ASN A 48 27.10 3.28 -1.99
N ASN A 49 27.25 4.06 -0.92
CA ASN A 49 26.39 3.96 0.26
C ASN A 49 24.97 4.45 -0.08
N TYR A 50 24.88 5.59 -0.74
CA TYR A 50 23.64 6.16 -1.24
C TYR A 50 22.92 5.19 -2.19
N ARG A 51 23.61 4.65 -3.19
CA ARG A 51 23.04 3.66 -4.12
C ARG A 51 22.54 2.41 -3.40
N LYS A 52 23.29 1.93 -2.40
CA LYS A 52 22.87 0.80 -1.57
C LYS A 52 21.58 1.12 -0.82
N ILE A 53 21.49 2.28 -0.17
CA ILE A 53 20.29 2.71 0.57
C ILE A 53 19.09 2.80 -0.38
N MET A 54 19.23 3.45 -1.54
CA MET A 54 18.14 3.56 -2.52
C MET A 54 17.69 2.19 -3.02
N THR A 55 18.63 1.30 -3.33
CA THR A 55 18.32 -0.05 -3.81
C THR A 55 17.60 -0.87 -2.75
N THR A 56 18.05 -0.82 -1.50
CA THR A 56 17.38 -1.49 -0.36
C THR A 56 15.97 -0.95 -0.17
N LEU A 57 15.80 0.37 -0.12
CA LEU A 57 14.49 1.01 0.03
C LEU A 57 13.52 0.59 -1.08
N ILE A 58 13.97 0.61 -2.33
CA ILE A 58 13.14 0.20 -3.48
C ILE A 58 12.76 -1.28 -3.38
N SER A 59 13.71 -2.14 -3.02
CA SER A 59 13.46 -3.59 -2.88
C SER A 59 12.45 -3.88 -1.77
N GLU A 60 12.63 -3.29 -0.60
CA GLU A 60 11.73 -3.47 0.56
C GLU A 60 10.34 -2.92 0.28
N SER A 61 10.26 -1.74 -0.36
CA SER A 61 8.98 -1.13 -0.75
C SER A 61 8.22 -2.02 -1.74
N LYS A 62 8.92 -2.57 -2.75
CA LYS A 62 8.31 -3.53 -3.70
C LYS A 62 7.78 -4.76 -2.98
N GLN A 63 8.55 -5.35 -2.07
CA GLN A 63 8.10 -6.51 -1.31
C GLN A 63 6.87 -6.16 -0.45
N LYS A 64 6.88 -5.02 0.24
CA LYS A 64 5.74 -4.58 1.06
C LYS A 64 4.47 -4.40 0.23
N LEU A 65 4.57 -3.84 -0.98
CA LEU A 65 3.43 -3.68 -1.89
C LEU A 65 2.90 -5.04 -2.37
N LEU A 66 3.78 -6.02 -2.63
CA LEU A 66 3.37 -7.39 -2.95
C LEU A 66 2.66 -8.06 -1.77
N ASP A 67 3.16 -7.88 -0.55
CA ASP A 67 2.54 -8.43 0.65
C ASP A 67 1.13 -7.87 0.87
N ILE A 68 0.95 -6.55 0.69
CA ILE A 68 -0.37 -5.89 0.75
C ILE A 68 -1.29 -6.43 -0.35
N LYS A 69 -0.78 -6.59 -1.58
CA LYS A 69 -1.56 -7.14 -2.69
C LYS A 69 -2.05 -8.55 -2.39
N ASN A 70 -1.17 -9.40 -1.87
CA ASN A 70 -1.43 -10.81 -1.59
C ASN A 70 -2.20 -11.06 -0.28
N CYS A 71 -2.29 -10.06 0.60
CA CYS A 71 -3.06 -10.19 1.84
C CYS A 71 -4.54 -10.40 1.50
N LEU A 72 -5.04 -11.62 1.70
CA LEU A 72 -6.47 -11.89 1.61
C LEU A 72 -7.13 -11.35 2.88
N TYR A 73 -8.27 -10.69 2.68
CA TYR A 73 -9.10 -10.15 3.76
C TYR A 73 -9.72 -11.28 4.58
#